data_AF-A0A8S2YZQ5-F1
#
_entry.id   AF-A0A8S2YZQ5-F1
#
_cell.length_a   1.000
_cell.length_b   1.000
_cell.length_c   1.000
_cell.angle_alpha   90.00
_cell.angle_beta   90.00
_cell.angle_gamma   90.00
#
_symmetry.space_group_name_H-M   'P 1'
#
loop_
_entity.id
_entity.type
_entity.pdbx_description
1 polymer ?
#
loop_
_entity_poly.entity_id
_entity_poly.type
_entity_poly.pdbx_seq_one_letter_code
_entity_poly.pdbx_strand_id
1 'polypeptide(L)'
;RFAEAWLITNGFNIGIVQLVGHAISKSRLTSVDKKKITAIGMAKYGCIKDFEKLKKPKHDENQPNNAHNVPSRGGEEVQPRQRGEQDLEMNHTHYILLDDGTLRQYDTEDYRTRLVQEIANDISIVPTVTIVVGGGRDTIKNMYYDLRRNIPVIIIDVCITYY
;
A
#
# COMPACT_ATOMS: atom_id res chain seq x y z
N ARG A 1 -23.01 -11.06 -8.82
CA ARG A 1 -22.58 -11.00 -7.40
C ARG A 1 -21.17 -10.43 -7.39
N PHE A 2 -20.94 -9.28 -6.75
CA PHE A 2 -19.57 -8.80 -6.51
C PHE A 2 -19.06 -9.44 -5.21
N ALA A 3 -17.86 -10.00 -5.24
CA ALA A 3 -17.21 -10.49 -4.03
C ALA A 3 -16.72 -9.29 -3.21
N GLU A 4 -16.92 -9.35 -1.89
CA GLU A 4 -16.25 -8.42 -0.97
C GLU A 4 -14.83 -8.94 -0.78
N ALA A 5 -13.85 -8.20 -1.30
CA ALA A 5 -12.46 -8.59 -1.32
C ALA A 5 -11.57 -7.45 -0.79
N TRP A 6 -10.40 -7.81 -0.30
CA TRP A 6 -9.36 -6.85 0.07
C TRP A 6 -8.40 -6.66 -1.11
N LEU A 7 -8.10 -5.41 -1.41
CA LEU A 7 -7.06 -5.05 -2.37
C LEU A 7 -5.78 -4.71 -1.62
N ILE A 8 -4.73 -5.49 -1.83
CA ILE A 8 -3.44 -5.29 -1.17
C ILE A 8 -2.44 -4.78 -2.21
N THR A 9 -1.77 -3.65 -1.90
CA THR A 9 -0.72 -3.05 -2.75
C THR A 9 0.51 -2.70 -1.91
N ASN A 10 1.56 -2.12 -2.52
CA ASN A 10 2.70 -1.59 -1.76
C ASN A 10 2.41 -0.24 -1.05
N GLY A 11 1.21 0.34 -1.25
CA GLY A 11 0.76 1.57 -0.59
C GLY A 11 1.44 2.87 -1.03
N PHE A 12 2.43 2.82 -1.91
CA PHE A 12 3.14 4.01 -2.40
C PHE A 12 2.44 4.60 -3.63
N ASN A 13 2.41 5.92 -3.73
CA ASN A 13 1.80 6.67 -4.82
C ASN A 13 2.67 6.66 -6.09
N ILE A 14 3.01 5.48 -6.61
CA ILE A 14 3.85 5.28 -7.80
C ILE A 14 3.37 4.12 -8.67
N GLY A 15 3.69 4.20 -9.96
CA GLY A 15 3.41 3.15 -10.93
C GLY A 15 1.94 2.77 -10.94
N ILE A 16 1.66 1.45 -10.97
CA ILE A 16 0.29 0.92 -11.04
C ILE A 16 -0.59 1.36 -9.86
N VAL A 17 0.01 1.64 -8.70
CA VAL A 17 -0.75 1.98 -7.49
C VAL A 17 -1.42 3.36 -7.61
N GLN A 18 -0.87 4.26 -8.44
CA GLN A 18 -1.54 5.53 -8.77
C GLN A 18 -2.85 5.30 -9.54
N LEU A 19 -2.83 4.38 -10.51
CA LEU A 19 -4.00 4.02 -11.30
C LEU A 19 -5.06 3.31 -10.44
N VAL A 20 -4.60 2.45 -9.53
CA VAL A 20 -5.46 1.83 -8.51
C VAL A 20 -6.13 2.89 -7.65
N GLY A 21 -5.36 3.85 -7.12
CA GLY A 21 -5.89 4.96 -6.32
C GLY A 21 -6.95 5.77 -7.05
N HIS A 22 -6.69 6.10 -8.31
CA HIS A 22 -7.65 6.79 -9.18
C HIS A 22 -8.93 5.97 -9.39
N ALA A 23 -8.82 4.67 -9.67
CA ALA A 23 -9.97 3.78 -9.85
C ALA A 23 -10.82 3.67 -8.58
N ILE A 24 -10.19 3.56 -7.41
CA ILE A 24 -10.89 3.54 -6.11
C ILE A 24 -11.63 4.88 -5.91
N SER A 25 -10.96 6.01 -6.15
CA SER A 25 -11.56 7.34 -6.02
C SER A 25 -12.78 7.50 -6.92
N LYS A 26 -12.65 7.13 -8.20
CA LYS A 26 -13.75 7.16 -9.18
C LYS A 26 -14.90 6.25 -8.75
N SER A 27 -14.61 5.03 -8.31
CA SER A 27 -15.64 4.11 -7.80
C SER A 27 -16.42 4.73 -6.65
N ARG A 28 -15.76 5.40 -5.70
CA ARG A 28 -16.45 6.06 -4.58
C ARG A 28 -17.40 7.17 -5.03
N LEU A 29 -17.07 7.90 -6.09
CA LEU A 29 -17.90 8.96 -6.65
C LEU A 29 -19.10 8.41 -7.45
N THR A 30 -18.94 7.27 -8.12
CA THR A 30 -19.94 6.72 -9.04
C THR A 30 -20.84 5.64 -8.42
N SER A 31 -20.44 5.03 -7.30
CA SER A 31 -21.19 3.92 -6.70
C SER A 31 -22.41 4.39 -5.91
N VAL A 32 -23.60 4.07 -6.41
CA VAL A 32 -24.91 4.33 -5.76
C VAL A 32 -25.00 3.64 -4.39
N ASP A 33 -24.42 2.44 -4.25
CA ASP A 33 -24.50 1.62 -3.03
C ASP A 33 -23.40 1.91 -1.99
N LYS A 34 -22.51 2.88 -2.23
CA LYS A 34 -21.37 3.24 -1.35
C LYS A 34 -20.53 2.06 -0.83
N LYS A 35 -20.57 0.88 -1.47
CA LYS A 35 -19.81 -0.29 -1.02
C LYS A 35 -18.33 0.08 -0.98
N LYS A 36 -17.78 0.13 0.23
CA LYS A 36 -16.44 0.66 0.48
C LYS A 36 -15.42 -0.39 0.05
N ILE A 37 -14.65 -0.09 -0.99
CA ILE A 37 -13.48 -0.90 -1.35
C ILE A 37 -12.48 -0.84 -0.19
N THR A 38 -12.11 -2.00 0.34
CA THR A 38 -11.04 -2.10 1.35
C THR A 38 -9.70 -2.24 0.62
N ALA A 39 -8.93 -1.15 0.59
CA ALA A 39 -7.61 -1.09 -0.01
C ALA A 39 -6.55 -0.91 1.08
N ILE A 40 -5.62 -1.86 1.19
CA ILE A 40 -4.58 -1.95 2.20
C ILE A 40 -3.23 -1.73 1.53
N GLY A 41 -2.54 -0.65 1.90
CA GLY A 41 -1.19 -0.35 1.43
C GLY A 41 -0.13 -0.91 2.36
N MET A 42 0.67 -1.87 1.91
CA MET A 42 1.82 -2.41 2.66
C MET A 42 3.07 -1.60 2.33
N ALA A 43 3.27 -0.48 3.03
CA ALA A 43 4.33 0.47 2.75
C ALA A 43 5.52 0.28 3.69
N LYS A 44 6.74 0.28 3.15
CA LYS A 44 7.96 0.23 3.97
C LYS A 44 8.15 1.56 4.72
N TYR A 45 8.23 1.50 6.04
CA TYR A 45 8.24 2.66 6.93
C TYR A 45 9.37 3.64 6.59
N GLY A 46 10.61 3.16 6.49
CA GLY A 46 11.77 4.00 6.17
C GLY A 46 11.83 4.56 4.75
N CYS A 47 10.87 4.20 3.87
CA CYS A 47 10.73 4.77 2.54
C CYS A 47 9.58 5.80 2.44
N ILE A 48 8.83 6.03 3.53
CA ILE A 48 7.74 7.00 3.51
C ILE A 48 8.32 8.41 3.64
N LYS A 49 7.91 9.31 2.76
CA LYS A 49 8.24 10.72 2.89
C LYS A 49 7.66 11.26 4.20
N ASP A 50 8.45 12.02 4.95
CA ASP A 50 8.07 12.57 6.25
C ASP A 50 7.62 11.48 7.26
N PHE A 51 8.15 10.26 7.19
CA PHE A 51 7.79 9.16 8.10
C PHE A 51 7.90 9.49 9.59
N GLU A 52 8.79 10.42 9.96
CA GLU A 52 8.94 10.95 11.31
C GLU A 52 7.64 11.63 11.81
N LYS A 53 6.86 12.26 10.93
CA LYS A 53 5.57 12.89 11.26
C LYS A 53 4.47 11.86 11.60
N LEU A 54 4.69 10.58 11.29
CA LEU A 54 3.78 9.48 11.66
C LEU A 54 3.98 9.03 13.12
N LYS A 55 5.10 9.41 13.75
CA LYS A 55 5.32 9.12 15.17
C LYS A 55 4.41 10.04 15.99
N LYS A 56 3.76 9.48 17.01
CA LYS A 56 3.09 10.32 18.00
C LYS A 56 4.14 11.27 18.60
N PRO A 57 3.83 12.57 18.78
CA PRO A 57 4.71 13.43 19.55
C PRO A 57 4.93 12.77 20.91
N LYS A 58 6.18 12.77 21.39
CA LYS A 58 6.48 12.32 22.74
C LYS A 58 5.57 13.10 23.69
N HIS A 59 4.85 12.40 24.54
CA HIS A 59 4.09 13.03 25.61
C HIS A 59 5.12 13.80 26.47
N ASP A 60 4.99 15.12 26.51
CA ASP A 60 5.76 15.94 27.42
C ASP A 60 5.09 15.81 28.78
N GLU A 61 5.73 15.10 29.72
CA GLU A 61 5.19 14.82 31.06
C GLU A 61 4.81 16.11 31.83
N ASN A 62 5.33 17.27 31.39
CA ASN A 62 5.06 18.59 31.96
C ASN A 62 3.90 19.35 31.28
N GLN A 63 3.26 18.82 30.23
CA GLN A 63 2.09 19.46 29.61
C GLN A 63 0.77 18.78 30.00
N PRO A 64 -0.28 19.55 30.38
CA PRO A 64 -1.60 18.99 30.63
C PRO A 64 -2.14 18.31 29.36
N ASN A 65 -2.78 17.16 29.55
CA ASN A 65 -3.32 16.27 28.52
C ASN A 65 -4.36 16.96 27.59
N ASN A 66 -3.92 17.75 26.64
CA ASN A 66 -4.73 18.17 25.50
C ASN A 66 -4.52 17.16 24.36
N ALA A 67 -5.16 16.00 24.49
CA ALA A 67 -4.98 14.80 23.66
C ALA A 67 -5.44 14.92 22.18
N HIS A 68 -5.56 16.13 21.62
CA HIS A 68 -6.19 16.35 20.31
C HIS A 68 -5.43 17.28 19.36
N ASN A 69 -4.14 17.51 19.59
CA ASN A 69 -3.31 18.21 18.61
C ASN A 69 -2.81 17.21 17.55
N VAL A 70 -3.70 16.83 16.64
CA VAL A 70 -3.27 16.37 15.31
C VAL A 70 -2.57 17.57 14.67
N PRO A 71 -1.33 17.44 14.14
CA PRO A 71 -0.67 18.56 13.48
C PRO A 71 -1.57 19.10 12.36
N SER A 72 -2.03 20.34 12.49
CA SER A 72 -2.76 21.04 11.44
C SER A 72 -1.90 21.07 10.18
N ARG A 73 -2.44 20.55 9.06
CA ARG A 73 -1.83 20.55 7.72
C ARG A 73 -1.75 21.96 7.09
N GLY A 74 -1.43 22.99 7.86
CA GLY A 74 -1.40 24.37 7.41
C GLY A 74 0.00 24.95 7.49
N GLY A 75 0.68 25.08 6.36
CA GLY A 75 1.83 25.98 6.19
C GLY A 75 3.23 25.38 6.31
N GLU A 76 3.40 24.05 6.41
CA GLU A 76 4.75 23.47 6.37
C GLU A 76 5.35 23.57 4.95
N GLU A 77 6.59 24.05 4.85
CA GLU A 77 7.36 23.99 3.61
C GLU A 77 7.39 22.54 3.12
N VAL A 78 6.92 22.34 1.89
CA VAL A 78 6.99 21.03 1.24
C VAL A 78 8.45 20.71 1.02
N GLN A 79 9.05 19.92 1.92
CA GLN A 79 10.42 19.46 1.71
C GLN A 79 10.47 18.67 0.40
N PRO A 80 11.48 18.92 -0.46
CA PRO A 80 11.65 18.15 -1.68
C PRO A 80 11.88 16.68 -1.31
N ARG A 81 11.20 15.80 -2.04
CA ARG A 81 11.28 14.36 -1.85
C ARG A 81 12.72 13.89 -2.07
N GLN A 82 13.27 13.15 -1.11
CA GLN A 82 14.63 12.61 -1.25
C GLN A 82 14.63 11.30 -2.04
N ARG A 83 15.79 10.93 -2.60
CA ARG A 83 15.93 9.66 -3.32
C ARG A 83 15.61 8.50 -2.37
N GLY A 84 14.70 7.63 -2.77
CA GLY A 84 14.25 6.49 -1.96
C GLY A 84 13.07 6.79 -1.03
N GLU A 85 12.59 8.03 -0.98
CA GLU A 85 11.33 8.36 -0.33
C GLU A 85 10.16 8.25 -1.32
N GLN A 86 8.96 7.96 -0.82
CA GLN A 86 7.69 7.90 -1.56
C GLN A 86 6.58 8.50 -0.72
N ASP A 87 5.64 9.15 -1.40
CA ASP A 87 4.35 9.50 -0.80
C ASP A 87 3.47 8.25 -0.71
N LEU A 88 2.62 8.18 0.32
CA LEU A 88 1.56 7.17 0.42
C LEU A 88 0.42 7.50 -0.55
N GLU A 89 -0.22 6.48 -1.11
CA GLU A 89 -1.34 6.66 -2.02
C GLU A 89 -2.65 6.92 -1.26
N MET A 90 -3.05 8.20 -1.19
CA MET A 90 -4.12 8.70 -0.33
C MET A 90 -5.50 8.03 -0.48
N ASN A 91 -5.76 7.30 -1.56
CA ASN A 91 -7.05 6.66 -1.80
C ASN A 91 -7.17 5.28 -1.14
N HIS A 92 -6.09 4.74 -0.58
CA HIS A 92 -6.13 3.54 0.27
C HIS A 92 -6.91 3.79 1.57
N THR A 93 -7.54 2.74 2.10
CA THR A 93 -8.34 2.84 3.33
C THR A 93 -7.53 2.51 4.58
N HIS A 94 -6.51 1.67 4.47
CA HIS A 94 -5.64 1.26 5.56
C HIS A 94 -4.20 1.14 5.08
N TYR A 95 -3.25 1.18 6.02
CA TYR A 95 -1.84 0.93 5.77
C TYR A 95 -1.26 -0.02 6.79
N ILE A 96 -0.37 -0.88 6.32
CA ILE A 96 0.54 -1.68 7.15
C ILE A 96 1.93 -1.11 6.91
N LEU A 97 2.52 -0.50 7.94
CA LEU A 97 3.84 0.12 7.84
C LEU A 97 4.90 -0.90 8.25
N LEU A 98 5.73 -1.33 7.30
CA LEU A 98 6.74 -2.36 7.47
C LEU A 98 8.07 -1.72 7.87
N ASP A 99 8.51 -1.95 9.10
CA ASP A 99 9.78 -1.43 9.60
C ASP A 99 10.81 -2.56 9.73
N ASP A 100 11.96 -2.36 9.09
CA ASP A 100 13.14 -3.23 9.17
C ASP A 100 14.39 -2.48 9.66
N GLY A 101 14.21 -1.26 10.16
CA GLY A 101 15.29 -0.37 10.60
C GLY A 101 16.08 0.29 9.47
N THR A 102 15.81 -0.01 8.20
CA THR A 102 16.49 0.61 7.05
C THR A 102 15.77 1.88 6.60
N LEU A 103 16.53 2.84 6.07
CA LEU A 103 16.00 4.07 5.50
C LEU A 103 16.23 4.09 3.98
N ARG A 104 15.18 4.44 3.22
CA ARG A 104 15.22 4.71 1.77
C ARG A 104 15.68 3.54 0.90
N GLN A 105 15.55 2.33 1.42
CA GLN A 105 15.89 1.09 0.72
C GLN A 105 14.62 0.33 0.39
N TYR A 106 14.29 0.19 -0.90
CA TYR A 106 13.10 -0.55 -1.35
C TYR A 106 13.26 -2.06 -1.29
N ASP A 107 14.48 -2.56 -1.11
CA ASP A 107 14.72 -3.98 -0.97
C ASP A 107 13.95 -4.43 0.27
N THR A 108 12.84 -5.11 0.03
CA THR A 108 11.99 -5.64 1.08
C THR A 108 12.22 -7.13 1.17
N GLU A 109 12.45 -7.58 2.39
CA GLU A 109 12.02 -8.90 2.84
C GLU A 109 10.62 -9.21 2.30
N ASP A 110 10.32 -10.49 2.12
CA ASP A 110 9.13 -10.95 1.41
C ASP A 110 7.84 -10.85 2.28
N TYR A 111 7.62 -9.69 2.91
CA TYR A 111 6.55 -9.41 3.87
C TYR A 111 5.16 -9.63 3.29
N ARG A 112 4.94 -9.21 2.03
CA ARG A 112 3.69 -9.45 1.31
C ARG A 112 3.40 -10.94 1.26
N THR A 113 4.39 -11.72 0.85
CA THR A 113 4.22 -13.15 0.69
C THR A 113 4.02 -13.85 2.03
N ARG A 114 4.74 -13.45 3.09
CA ARG A 114 4.49 -13.95 4.46
C ARG A 114 3.06 -13.64 4.89
N LEU A 115 2.58 -12.40 4.73
CA LEU A 115 1.20 -12.03 5.08
C LEU A 115 0.17 -12.88 4.33
N VAL A 116 0.36 -13.04 3.02
CA VAL A 116 -0.55 -13.83 2.19
C VAL A 116 -0.53 -15.30 2.62
N GLN A 117 0.63 -15.84 3.00
CA GLN A 117 0.73 -17.19 3.55
C GLN A 117 -0.03 -17.32 4.87
N GLU A 118 0.16 -16.39 5.81
CA GLU A 118 -0.55 -16.43 7.09
C GLU A 118 -2.08 -16.36 6.88
N ILE A 119 -2.56 -15.44 6.04
CA ILE A 119 -4.00 -15.32 5.72
C ILE A 119 -4.52 -16.61 5.08
N ALA A 120 -3.77 -17.22 4.17
CA ALA A 120 -4.18 -18.45 3.50
C ALA A 120 -4.12 -19.69 4.43
N ASN A 121 -3.20 -19.72 5.40
CA ASN A 121 -2.99 -20.84 6.31
C ASN A 121 -3.94 -20.82 7.51
N ASP A 122 -4.18 -19.67 8.13
CA ASP A 122 -5.08 -19.53 9.29
C ASP A 122 -6.55 -19.62 8.89
N ILE A 123 -6.87 -19.22 7.65
CA ILE A 123 -8.23 -19.20 7.13
C ILE A 123 -8.26 -20.05 5.87
N SER A 124 -8.43 -21.35 6.04
CA SER A 124 -8.38 -22.39 5.00
C SER A 124 -9.42 -22.26 3.87
N ILE A 125 -10.03 -21.08 3.64
CA ILE A 125 -11.10 -20.82 2.66
C ILE A 125 -11.07 -19.39 2.05
N VAL A 126 -10.03 -18.56 2.20
CA VAL A 126 -10.00 -17.24 1.50
C VAL A 126 -9.28 -17.35 0.15
N PRO A 127 -9.99 -17.29 -1.00
CA PRO A 127 -9.34 -17.34 -2.30
C PRO A 127 -8.48 -16.10 -2.50
N THR A 128 -7.20 -16.32 -2.77
CA THR A 128 -6.25 -15.25 -3.08
C THR A 128 -5.88 -15.32 -4.55
N VAL A 129 -5.77 -14.16 -5.20
CA VAL A 129 -5.31 -14.02 -6.59
C VAL A 129 -4.34 -12.86 -6.68
N THR A 130 -3.28 -13.02 -7.46
CA THR A 130 -2.34 -11.93 -7.77
C THR A 130 -2.64 -11.38 -9.16
N ILE A 131 -2.75 -10.07 -9.28
CA ILE A 131 -2.89 -9.37 -10.56
C ILE A 131 -1.57 -8.65 -10.85
N VAL A 132 -1.03 -8.88 -12.04
CA VAL A 132 0.21 -8.26 -12.50
C VAL A 132 -0.07 -7.39 -13.71
N VAL A 133 0.34 -6.13 -13.62
CA VAL A 133 0.21 -5.14 -14.69
C VAL A 133 1.60 -4.53 -14.91
N GLY A 134 2.34 -5.08 -15.87
CA GLY A 134 3.76 -4.77 -16.07
C GLY A 134 4.64 -5.14 -14.87
N GLY A 135 5.91 -4.70 -14.90
CA GLY A 135 6.85 -4.94 -13.81
C GLY A 135 8.27 -5.25 -14.28
N GLY A 136 9.16 -5.44 -13.31
CA GLY A 136 10.57 -5.79 -13.53
C GLY A 136 10.92 -7.19 -12.99
N ARG A 137 12.22 -7.43 -12.77
CA ARG A 137 12.72 -8.71 -12.22
C ARG A 137 12.04 -9.11 -10.92
N ASP A 138 11.79 -8.16 -10.03
CA ASP A 138 11.16 -8.43 -8.73
C ASP A 138 9.70 -8.85 -8.87
N THR A 139 8.98 -8.31 -9.85
CA THR A 139 7.62 -8.73 -10.17
C THR A 139 7.58 -10.19 -10.61
N ILE A 140 8.49 -10.58 -11.51
CA ILE A 140 8.60 -11.98 -11.98
C ILE A 140 8.96 -12.92 -10.82
N LYS A 141 9.87 -12.50 -9.94
CA LYS A 141 10.24 -13.25 -8.73
C LYS A 141 9.03 -13.45 -7.80
N ASN A 142 8.24 -12.41 -7.58
CA ASN A 142 7.02 -12.47 -6.76
C ASN A 142 5.95 -13.37 -7.40
N MET A 143 5.78 -13.32 -8.72
CA MET A 143 4.89 -14.24 -9.44
C MET A 143 5.30 -15.70 -9.26
N TYR A 144 6.59 -16.01 -9.37
CA TYR A 144 7.10 -17.35 -9.13
C TYR A 144 6.78 -17.84 -7.70
N TYR A 145 6.94 -16.96 -6.70
CA TYR A 145 6.60 -17.26 -5.31
C TYR A 145 5.11 -17.48 -5.07
N ASP A 146 4.24 -16.73 -5.76
CA ASP A 146 2.78 -16.90 -5.69
C ASP A 146 2.35 -18.23 -6.32
N LEU A 147 2.87 -18.54 -7.52
CA LEU A 147 2.59 -19.82 -8.20
C LEU A 147 3.04 -21.03 -7.39
N ARG A 148 4.21 -20.96 -6.74
CA ARG A 148 4.70 -22.02 -5.83
C ARG A 148 3.80 -22.26 -4.63
N ARG A 149 2.94 -21.30 -4.29
CA ARG A 149 1.98 -21.36 -3.18
C ARG A 149 0.55 -21.65 -3.65
N ASN A 150 0.39 -22.05 -4.92
CA ASN A 150 -0.92 -22.28 -5.55
C ASN A 150 -1.83 -21.04 -5.56
N ILE A 151 -1.23 -19.85 -5.61
CA ILE A 151 -1.98 -18.60 -5.80
C ILE A 151 -2.05 -18.33 -7.30
N PRO A 152 -3.25 -18.28 -7.90
CA PRO A 152 -3.40 -17.93 -9.30
C PRO A 152 -2.85 -16.53 -9.60
N VAL A 153 -2.14 -16.40 -10.72
CA VAL A 153 -1.60 -15.13 -11.21
C VAL A 153 -2.30 -14.77 -12.51
N ILE A 154 -2.89 -13.58 -12.55
CA ILE A 154 -3.49 -12.99 -13.75
C ILE A 154 -2.53 -11.92 -14.28
N ILE A 155 -2.03 -12.12 -15.49
CA ILE A 155 -1.19 -11.15 -16.19
C ILE A 155 -2.09 -10.32 -17.10
N ILE A 156 -2.06 -9.00 -16.92
CA ILE A 156 -2.72 -8.07 -17.82
C ILE A 156 -1.66 -7.57 -18.79
N ASP A 157 -1.76 -8.04 -20.03
CA ASP A 157 -0.96 -7.53 -21.12
C ASP A 157 -1.51 -6.16 -21.54
N VAL A 158 -0.66 -5.14 -21.47
CA VAL A 158 -1.03 -3.76 -21.81
C VAL A 158 -0.33 -3.41 -23.11
N CYS A 159 -1.03 -3.57 -24.22
CA CYS A 159 -0.58 -3.02 -25.50
C CYS A 159 -0.53 -1.49 -25.38
N ILE A 160 0.67 -0.93 -25.27
CA ILE A 160 0.90 0.49 -25.49
C ILE A 160 0.89 0.70 -26.99
N THR A 161 -0.27 1.07 -27.54
CA THR A 161 -0.34 1.57 -28.91
C THR A 161 0.29 2.95 -28.92
N TYR A 162 1.52 3.05 -29.44
CA TYR A 162 2.11 4.35 -29.77
C TYR A 162 1.31 4.93 -30.93
N TYR A 163 0.54 6.00 -30.66
CA TYR A 163 -0.03 6.88 -31.68
C TYR A 163 0.89 8.09 -31.88
#